data_AF-A0A315CYE6-F1
#
_entry.id   AF-A0A315CYE6-F1
#
_cell.length_a   1.000
_cell.length_b   1.000
_cell.length_c   1.000
_cell.angle_alpha   90.00
_cell.angle_beta   90.00
_cell.angle_gamma   90.00
#
_symmetry.space_group_name_H-M   'P 1'
#
loop_
_entity.id
_entity.type
_entity.pdbx_description
1 polymer ?
#
loop_
_entity_poly.entity_id
_entity_poly.type
_entity_poly.pdbx_seq_one_letter_code
_entity_poly.pdbx_strand_id
1 'polypeptide(L)'
;MKQIDFLQLAAQLQSSGQAPAVIPASLKPLNITARKETTHHLRDGEVVLYLRSDSKVWQMRYKLSDRQWHCVSTRQRRLDWAMRVAGEHYDRARFREEEGLPQKTRRFDAVARECCKALEQEIERGIRRETNKDYIRTINKYLVPFFGKFMLTNITIERVREYEQWRNEQMGRVPISSTLATHASAYSRVVDYAIEQGWLSDRVAIPKLNRKGKKGSARPGFSREELVKLMAFMPDWSRGGERKNHREMRLLLRDYVEVLLGTGCRSGRESMAMQWRHLEWHVDAKTGQRYLRIWVSGKTGGRWLIAKNWAIEVFTRLAVRQGIGADLDQAIEAKSEAWVFATSGGVRPNSLHTSFELLLADADMRVDPTTGKNRSLYSLRHSYATMSLMDGQMDMHTLAKQMGTSIGMLEQHYSKMTATMAADRLA
;
A
#
# COMPACT_ATOMS: atom_id res chain seq x y z
N MET A 1 25.72 41.64 60.94
CA MET A 1 24.95 42.66 61.67
C MET A 1 23.47 42.40 61.48
N LYS A 2 22.68 42.64 62.53
CA LYS A 2 21.51 41.88 62.94
C LYS A 2 20.31 41.95 61.99
N GLN A 3 19.68 40.79 61.80
CA GLN A 3 18.37 40.59 61.18
C GLN A 3 17.32 41.26 62.07
N ILE A 4 16.58 42.23 61.53
CA ILE A 4 15.49 42.89 62.26
C ILE A 4 14.25 42.03 62.05
N ASP A 5 13.77 41.44 63.14
CA ASP A 5 12.61 40.57 63.19
C ASP A 5 11.33 41.40 63.00
N PHE A 6 10.61 41.15 61.91
CA PHE A 6 9.39 41.87 61.51
C PHE A 6 8.31 41.84 62.61
N LEU A 7 8.34 40.81 63.48
CA LEU A 7 7.42 40.67 64.59
C LEU A 7 7.69 41.66 65.74
N GLN A 8 8.94 42.09 65.93
CA GLN A 8 9.27 43.11 66.95
C GLN A 8 8.80 44.51 66.52
N LEU A 9 8.85 44.82 65.23
CA LEU A 9 8.36 46.09 64.69
C LEU A 9 6.83 46.18 64.76
N ALA A 10 6.13 45.07 64.51
CA ALA A 10 4.68 44.99 64.63
C ALA A 10 4.20 45.16 66.09
N ALA A 11 4.95 44.62 67.06
CA ALA A 11 4.65 44.76 68.48
C ALA A 11 4.87 46.19 69.01
N GLN A 12 5.86 46.93 68.47
CA GLN A 12 6.08 48.35 68.81
C GLN A 12 4.99 49.29 68.27
N LEU A 13 4.38 48.94 67.13
CA LEU A 13 3.30 49.73 66.53
C LEU A 13 1.94 49.48 67.20
N GLN A 14 1.76 48.38 67.93
CA GLN A 14 0.53 48.12 68.71
C GLN A 14 0.56 48.71 70.12
N SER A 15 1.74 49.01 70.68
CA SER A 15 1.88 49.53 72.05
C SER A 15 1.89 51.06 72.17
N SER A 16 2.00 51.78 71.05
CA SER A 16 1.85 53.24 70.99
C SER A 16 0.41 53.59 70.62
N GLY A 17 -0.46 53.64 71.63
CA GLY A 17 -1.91 53.87 71.51
C GLY A 17 -2.31 55.27 71.03
N GLN A 18 -1.87 55.69 69.84
CA GLN A 18 -2.40 56.83 69.10
C GLN A 18 -2.30 56.56 67.59
N ALA A 19 -3.44 56.22 67.00
CA ALA A 19 -3.59 56.10 65.55
C ALA A 19 -4.02 57.46 64.95
N PRO A 20 -3.25 58.03 64.01
CA PRO A 20 -3.81 58.85 62.96
C PRO A 20 -3.82 58.06 61.65
N ALA A 21 -5.00 58.00 61.05
CA ALA A 21 -5.24 57.46 59.72
C ALA A 21 -4.41 58.23 58.68
N VAL A 22 -3.42 57.57 58.09
CA VAL A 22 -2.84 57.98 56.81
C VAL A 22 -2.94 56.78 55.88
N ILE A 23 -4.11 56.64 55.27
CA ILE A 23 -4.32 55.73 54.15
C ILE A 23 -3.55 56.33 52.96
N PRO A 24 -2.52 55.66 52.40
CA PRO A 24 -1.90 56.15 51.19
C PRO A 24 -2.93 56.11 50.06
N ALA A 25 -3.11 57.23 49.36
CA ALA A 25 -4.05 57.41 48.24
C ALA A 25 -3.68 56.61 46.97
N SER A 26 -3.03 55.45 47.12
CA SER A 26 -2.63 54.55 46.02
C SER A 26 -3.33 53.18 46.04
N LEU A 27 -4.18 52.89 47.02
CA LEU A 27 -5.07 51.74 46.98
C LEU A 27 -6.41 52.12 46.34
N LYS A 28 -6.38 52.40 45.03
CA LYS A 28 -7.56 52.10 44.20
C LYS A 28 -7.84 50.60 44.38
N PRO A 29 -9.09 50.16 44.56
CA PRO A 29 -9.38 48.75 44.42
C PRO A 29 -8.93 48.37 43.01
N LEU A 30 -7.92 47.49 42.92
CA LEU A 30 -7.62 46.78 41.70
C LEU A 30 -8.91 46.06 41.32
N ASN A 31 -9.62 46.63 40.35
CA ASN A 31 -10.86 46.14 39.81
C ASN A 31 -10.50 44.90 38.97
N ILE A 32 -10.19 43.80 39.66
CA ILE A 32 -9.90 42.52 39.04
C ILE A 32 -11.24 42.04 38.47
N THR A 33 -11.35 42.14 37.15
CA THR A 33 -12.51 41.81 36.31
C THR A 33 -13.74 42.70 36.47
N ALA A 34 -13.79 43.76 35.65
CA ALA A 34 -15.06 44.28 35.15
C ALA A 34 -15.82 43.16 34.40
N ARG A 35 -16.59 42.34 35.14
CA ARG A 35 -17.53 41.37 34.56
C ARG A 35 -18.59 42.18 33.82
N LYS A 36 -18.52 42.22 32.49
CA LYS A 36 -19.65 42.68 31.68
C LYS A 36 -20.86 41.79 32.02
N GLU A 37 -22.04 42.37 32.22
CA GLU A 37 -23.30 41.61 32.48
C GLU A 37 -23.56 40.52 31.43
N THR A 38 -22.97 40.67 30.25
CA THR A 38 -23.04 39.72 29.14
C THR A 38 -22.07 38.54 29.24
N THR A 39 -21.37 38.34 30.36
CA THR A 39 -20.38 37.26 30.55
C THR A 39 -20.60 36.53 31.87
N HIS A 40 -20.81 35.21 31.80
CA HIS A 40 -21.04 34.34 32.95
C HIS A 40 -20.02 33.20 33.02
N HIS A 41 -19.52 32.89 34.21
CA HIS A 41 -18.57 31.80 34.44
C HIS A 41 -19.29 30.62 35.09
N LEU A 42 -18.98 29.41 34.63
CA LEU A 42 -19.50 28.14 35.11
C LEU A 42 -18.33 27.19 35.40
N ARG A 43 -18.55 26.15 36.22
CA ARG A 43 -17.56 25.09 36.53
C ARG A 43 -16.18 25.68 36.89
N ASP A 44 -16.14 26.54 37.91
CA ASP A 44 -14.93 27.20 38.41
C ASP A 44 -14.14 28.01 37.36
N GLY A 45 -14.82 28.50 36.32
CA GLY A 45 -14.23 29.34 35.27
C GLY A 45 -13.69 28.56 34.08
N GLU A 46 -13.80 27.23 34.09
CA GLU A 46 -13.48 26.38 32.94
C GLU A 46 -14.45 26.58 31.78
N VAL A 47 -15.66 27.07 32.06
CA VAL A 47 -16.67 27.42 31.07
C VAL A 47 -17.04 28.90 31.21
N VAL A 48 -17.00 29.63 30.11
CA VAL A 48 -17.37 31.05 30.04
C VAL A 48 -18.44 31.24 28.96
N LEU A 49 -19.64 31.60 29.38
CA LEU A 49 -20.70 32.07 28.52
C LEU A 49 -20.54 33.55 28.23
N TYR A 50 -20.75 33.95 26.99
CA TYR A 50 -20.76 35.36 26.61
C TYR A 50 -21.75 35.64 25.47
N LEU A 51 -22.34 36.83 25.47
CA LEU A 51 -23.14 37.34 24.36
C LEU A 51 -22.29 38.28 23.51
N ARG A 52 -22.30 38.11 22.19
CA ARG A 52 -21.64 39.03 21.25
C ARG A 52 -22.57 40.21 20.95
N SER A 53 -22.00 41.37 20.64
CA SER A 53 -22.78 42.57 20.30
C SER A 53 -23.66 42.39 19.05
N ASP A 54 -23.30 41.48 18.16
CA ASP A 54 -23.96 41.19 16.88
C ASP A 54 -24.88 39.96 16.91
N SER A 55 -25.03 39.28 18.05
CA SER A 55 -25.74 38.00 18.14
C SER A 55 -26.72 37.95 19.31
N LYS A 56 -27.95 37.51 19.03
CA LYS A 56 -28.98 37.24 20.04
C LYS A 56 -28.82 35.86 20.72
N VAL A 57 -27.78 35.13 20.37
CA VAL A 57 -27.53 33.74 20.83
C VAL A 57 -26.30 33.70 21.70
N TRP A 58 -26.44 33.11 22.88
CA TRP A 58 -25.34 32.92 23.82
C TRP A 58 -24.25 32.02 23.23
N GLN A 59 -23.02 32.50 23.27
CA GLN A 59 -21.83 31.73 22.92
C GLN A 59 -21.19 31.20 24.19
N MET A 60 -20.45 30.12 24.08
CA MET A 60 -19.62 29.60 25.16
C MET A 60 -18.20 29.40 24.66
N ARG A 61 -17.24 29.59 25.57
CA ARG A 61 -15.89 29.06 25.43
C ARG A 61 -15.59 28.19 26.64
N TYR A 62 -14.96 27.06 26.45
CA TYR A 62 -14.57 26.18 27.54
C TYR A 62 -13.12 25.73 27.37
N LYS A 63 -12.49 25.36 28.49
CA LYS A 63 -11.10 24.93 28.56
C LYS A 63 -11.04 23.47 28.97
N LEU A 64 -10.39 22.64 28.16
CA LEU A 64 -10.16 21.23 28.45
C LEU A 64 -8.80 21.03 29.15
N SER A 65 -8.44 19.78 29.47
CA SER A 65 -7.18 19.45 30.16
C SER A 65 -5.94 19.90 29.38
N ASP A 66 -6.06 19.97 28.04
CA ASP A 66 -5.08 20.51 27.11
C ASP A 66 -4.81 22.03 27.25
N ARG A 67 -5.55 22.71 28.13
CA ARG A 67 -5.52 24.15 28.40
C ARG A 67 -5.87 25.03 27.19
N GLN A 68 -6.43 24.49 26.12
CA GLN A 68 -6.88 25.25 24.96
C GLN A 68 -8.34 25.71 25.12
N TRP A 69 -8.65 26.90 24.59
CA TRP A 69 -10.00 27.42 24.60
C TRP A 69 -10.77 26.96 23.35
N HIS A 70 -11.86 26.22 23.55
CA HIS A 70 -12.78 25.82 22.49
C HIS A 70 -14.02 26.70 22.52
N CYS A 71 -14.39 27.30 21.39
CA CYS A 71 -15.56 28.17 21.26
C CYS A 71 -16.70 27.48 20.51
N VAL A 72 -17.91 27.50 21.08
CA VAL A 72 -19.11 26.90 20.50
C VAL A 72 -20.34 27.79 20.80
N SER A 73 -21.34 27.80 19.92
CA SER A 73 -22.61 28.46 20.21
C SER A 73 -23.55 27.54 20.99
N THR A 74 -24.19 28.05 22.04
CA THR A 74 -25.21 27.29 22.78
C THR A 74 -26.52 27.16 22.01
N ARG A 75 -26.73 27.97 20.95
CA ARG A 75 -28.00 28.08 20.20
C ARG A 75 -29.21 28.50 21.04
N GLN A 76 -28.99 28.97 22.26
CA GLN A 76 -30.04 29.44 23.16
C GLN A 76 -30.02 30.97 23.25
N ARG A 77 -31.22 31.56 23.35
CA ARG A 77 -31.42 33.01 23.56
C ARG A 77 -31.62 33.34 25.05
N ARG A 78 -32.19 32.42 25.82
CA ARG A 78 -32.42 32.56 27.26
C ARG A 78 -31.19 32.10 28.04
N LEU A 79 -30.78 32.88 29.04
CA LEU A 79 -29.60 32.63 29.86
C LEU A 79 -29.66 31.27 30.59
N ASP A 80 -30.76 30.96 31.27
CA ASP A 80 -30.89 29.72 32.07
C ASP A 80 -30.71 28.46 31.21
N TRP A 81 -31.28 28.47 30.01
CA TRP A 81 -31.14 27.38 29.04
C TRP A 81 -29.72 27.32 28.46
N ALA A 82 -29.10 28.48 28.20
CA ALA A 82 -27.72 28.55 27.74
C ALA A 82 -26.74 28.01 28.79
N MET A 83 -26.95 28.31 30.08
CA MET A 83 -26.13 27.80 31.19
C MET A 83 -26.20 26.28 31.30
N ARG A 84 -27.42 25.70 31.22
CA ARG A 84 -27.61 24.25 31.24
C ARG A 84 -26.93 23.57 30.04
N VAL A 85 -27.19 24.05 28.83
CA VAL A 85 -26.59 23.50 27.60
C VAL A 85 -25.06 23.63 27.62
N ALA A 86 -24.53 24.73 28.13
CA ALA A 86 -23.08 24.91 28.25
C ALA A 86 -22.45 23.93 29.25
N GLY A 87 -23.10 23.72 30.40
CA GLY A 87 -22.67 22.72 31.39
C GLY A 87 -22.67 21.30 30.80
N GLU A 88 -23.79 20.88 30.20
CA GLU A 88 -23.88 19.56 29.57
C GLU A 88 -22.86 19.36 28.43
N HIS A 89 -22.63 20.41 27.62
CA HIS A 89 -21.65 20.33 26.54
C HIS A 89 -20.23 20.21 27.08
N TYR A 90 -19.89 20.95 28.14
CA TYR A 90 -18.60 20.83 28.80
C TYR A 90 -18.39 19.45 29.40
N ASP A 91 -19.36 18.94 30.16
CA ASP A 91 -19.29 17.63 30.80
C ASP A 91 -19.11 16.52 29.73
N ARG A 92 -19.83 16.59 28.60
CA ARG A 92 -19.62 15.66 27.47
C ARG A 92 -18.24 15.81 26.81
N ALA A 93 -17.73 17.03 26.68
CA ALA A 93 -16.41 17.27 26.10
C ALA A 93 -15.31 16.74 27.02
N ARG A 94 -15.41 16.98 28.32
CA ARG A 94 -14.50 16.45 29.33
C ARG A 94 -14.52 14.93 29.37
N PHE A 95 -15.71 14.31 29.39
CA PHE A 95 -15.82 12.85 29.34
C PHE A 95 -15.19 12.26 28.07
N ARG A 96 -15.38 12.91 26.91
CA ARG A 96 -14.70 12.50 25.68
C ARG A 96 -13.18 12.60 25.79
N GLU A 97 -12.66 13.65 26.41
CA GLU A 97 -11.21 13.80 26.62
C GLU A 97 -10.66 12.73 27.57
N GLU A 98 -11.33 12.49 28.71
CA GLU A 98 -10.97 11.46 29.68
C GLU A 98 -10.96 10.04 29.05
N GLU A 99 -11.92 9.76 28.16
CA GLU A 99 -12.02 8.49 27.44
C GLU A 99 -11.17 8.43 26.16
N GLY A 100 -10.38 9.46 25.84
CA GLY A 100 -9.55 9.54 24.63
C GLY A 100 -10.33 9.62 23.31
N LEU A 101 -11.60 10.04 23.37
CA LEU A 101 -12.47 10.22 22.22
C LEU A 101 -12.24 11.59 21.53
N PRO A 102 -12.16 11.64 20.20
CA PRO A 102 -11.95 12.88 19.47
C PRO A 102 -13.06 13.92 19.68
N GLN A 103 -12.68 15.17 19.93
CA GLN A 103 -13.62 16.29 20.12
C GLN A 103 -14.35 16.73 18.84
N LYS A 104 -13.71 16.54 17.68
CA LYS A 104 -14.27 16.90 16.36
C LYS A 104 -14.19 15.72 15.40
N THR A 105 -15.34 15.30 14.89
CA THR A 105 -15.43 14.30 13.83
C THR A 105 -15.04 14.92 12.49
N ARG A 106 -14.22 14.21 11.71
CA ARG A 106 -13.85 14.63 10.34
C ARG A 106 -14.65 13.87 9.28
N ARG A 107 -14.83 14.54 8.14
CA ARG A 107 -15.38 13.93 6.93
C ARG A 107 -14.36 12.97 6.31
N PHE A 108 -14.87 11.93 5.65
CA PHE A 108 -14.04 10.92 5.00
C PHE A 108 -13.13 11.52 3.94
N ASP A 109 -13.60 12.48 3.13
CA ASP A 109 -12.79 13.13 2.09
C ASP A 109 -11.57 13.89 2.64
N ALA A 110 -11.74 14.58 3.77
CA ALA A 110 -10.66 15.29 4.43
C ALA A 110 -9.58 14.32 4.92
N VAL A 111 -9.99 13.21 5.54
CA VAL A 111 -9.05 12.18 6.01
C VAL A 111 -8.39 11.45 4.85
N ALA A 112 -9.16 11.10 3.81
CA ALA A 112 -8.66 10.42 2.62
C ALA A 112 -7.57 11.24 1.91
N ARG A 113 -7.74 12.58 1.81
CA ARG A 113 -6.71 13.46 1.21
C ARG A 113 -5.39 13.43 1.99
N GLU A 114 -5.44 13.53 3.31
CA GLU A 114 -4.22 13.47 4.13
C GLU A 114 -3.59 12.07 4.10
N CYS A 115 -4.41 11.02 4.10
CA CYS A 115 -3.95 9.64 3.91
C CYS A 115 -3.25 9.46 2.55
N CYS A 116 -3.80 9.99 1.46
CA CYS A 116 -3.17 9.94 0.15
C CYS A 116 -1.81 10.64 0.12
N LYS A 117 -1.67 11.81 0.76
CA LYS A 117 -0.38 12.49 0.90
C LYS A 117 0.64 11.63 1.65
N ALA A 118 0.23 10.99 2.75
CA ALA A 118 1.10 10.08 3.48
C ALA A 118 1.54 8.88 2.61
N LEU A 119 0.62 8.30 1.84
CA LEU A 119 0.92 7.22 0.90
C LEU A 119 1.87 7.67 -0.23
N GLU A 120 1.76 8.90 -0.70
CA GLU A 120 2.68 9.50 -1.69
C GLU A 120 4.09 9.67 -1.12
N GLN A 121 4.23 10.11 0.14
CA GLN A 121 5.51 10.18 0.83
C GLN A 121 6.13 8.78 1.02
N GLU A 122 5.32 7.77 1.36
CA GLU A 122 5.79 6.38 1.43
C GLU A 122 6.30 5.89 0.05
N ILE A 123 5.60 6.24 -1.04
CA ILE A 123 5.99 5.93 -2.42
C ILE A 123 7.33 6.55 -2.77
N GLU A 124 7.54 7.82 -2.41
CA GLU A 124 8.80 8.55 -2.65
C GLU A 124 9.97 7.92 -1.90
N ARG A 125 9.73 7.47 -0.66
CA ARG A 125 10.69 6.70 0.15
C ARG A 125 10.89 5.26 -0.35
N GLY A 126 10.24 4.87 -1.44
CA GLY A 126 10.35 3.52 -2.03
C GLY A 126 9.58 2.43 -1.28
N ILE A 127 8.75 2.79 -0.29
CA ILE A 127 8.00 1.86 0.54
C ILE A 127 6.73 1.43 -0.20
N ARG A 128 6.57 0.12 -0.44
CA ARG A 128 5.36 -0.51 -0.99
C ARG A 128 4.76 0.22 -2.21
N ARG A 129 5.62 0.76 -3.08
CA ARG A 129 5.28 1.65 -4.20
C ARG A 129 4.02 1.27 -4.98
N GLU A 130 3.94 0.03 -5.47
CA GLU A 130 2.80 -0.42 -6.30
C GLU A 130 1.51 -0.57 -5.48
N THR A 131 1.59 -1.12 -4.28
CA THR A 131 0.43 -1.29 -3.40
C THR A 131 -0.16 0.08 -3.04
N ASN A 132 0.68 1.05 -2.70
CA ASN A 132 0.23 2.39 -2.34
C ASN A 132 -0.41 3.12 -3.52
N LYS A 133 0.13 2.95 -4.74
CA LYS A 133 -0.51 3.45 -5.97
C LYS A 133 -1.91 2.85 -6.18
N ASP A 134 -2.06 1.55 -5.96
CA ASP A 134 -3.36 0.88 -6.06
C ASP A 134 -4.36 1.40 -5.01
N TYR A 135 -3.88 1.69 -3.79
CA TYR A 135 -4.70 2.30 -2.74
C TYR A 135 -5.14 3.70 -3.11
N ILE A 136 -4.22 4.58 -3.52
CA ILE A 136 -4.55 5.96 -3.96
C ILE A 136 -5.58 5.93 -5.08
N ARG A 137 -5.39 5.07 -6.09
CA ARG A 137 -6.36 4.89 -7.19
C ARG A 137 -7.73 4.47 -6.66
N THR A 138 -7.77 3.52 -5.74
CA THR A 138 -9.01 3.00 -5.17
C THR A 138 -9.73 4.04 -4.31
N ILE A 139 -8.98 4.78 -3.50
CA ILE A 139 -9.47 5.88 -2.67
C ILE A 139 -10.12 6.93 -3.56
N ASN A 140 -9.39 7.43 -4.56
CA ASN A 140 -9.86 8.54 -5.39
C ASN A 140 -10.99 8.13 -6.35
N LYS A 141 -10.94 6.92 -6.93
CA LYS A 141 -11.93 6.49 -7.92
C LYS A 141 -13.22 5.96 -7.30
N TYR A 142 -13.16 5.36 -6.12
CA TYR A 142 -14.32 4.66 -5.54
C TYR A 142 -14.68 5.12 -4.14
N LEU A 143 -13.72 5.23 -3.21
CA LEU A 143 -14.05 5.51 -1.81
C LEU A 143 -14.47 6.96 -1.59
N VAL A 144 -13.71 7.94 -2.10
CA VAL A 144 -14.02 9.37 -1.96
C VAL A 144 -15.34 9.76 -2.65
N PRO A 145 -15.63 9.32 -3.89
CA PRO A 145 -16.91 9.65 -4.54
C PRO A 145 -18.13 9.19 -3.76
N PHE A 146 -18.05 8.05 -3.07
CA PHE A 146 -19.14 7.51 -2.28
C PHE A 146 -19.14 8.03 -0.84
N PHE A 147 -18.07 7.78 -0.09
CA PHE A 147 -18.00 8.09 1.35
C PHE A 147 -17.62 9.54 1.65
N GLY A 148 -17.11 10.33 0.70
CA GLY A 148 -16.45 11.61 0.96
C GLY A 148 -17.27 12.61 1.79
N LYS A 149 -18.59 12.66 1.59
CA LYS A 149 -19.50 13.56 2.32
C LYS A 149 -19.87 13.07 3.72
N PHE A 150 -19.58 11.81 4.05
CA PHE A 150 -19.93 11.21 5.34
C PHE A 150 -18.89 11.56 6.40
N MET A 151 -19.34 11.75 7.63
CA MET A 151 -18.46 11.71 8.80
C MET A 151 -18.02 10.27 9.04
N LEU A 152 -16.76 10.06 9.42
CA LEU A 152 -16.23 8.70 9.67
C LEU A 152 -17.06 7.90 10.68
N THR A 153 -17.55 8.55 11.73
CA THR A 153 -18.40 7.95 12.77
C THR A 153 -19.79 7.56 12.29
N ASN A 154 -20.23 8.08 11.15
CA ASN A 154 -21.58 7.86 10.61
C ASN A 154 -21.59 6.79 9.50
N ILE A 155 -20.46 6.13 9.26
CA ILE A 155 -20.40 5.01 8.31
C ILE A 155 -20.95 3.77 9.02
N THR A 156 -22.17 3.38 8.66
CA THR A 156 -22.84 2.19 9.17
C THR A 156 -22.67 0.98 8.24
N ILE A 157 -23.12 -0.20 8.68
CA ILE A 157 -23.07 -1.43 7.89
C ILE A 157 -23.92 -1.28 6.61
N GLU A 158 -25.06 -0.61 6.71
CA GLU A 158 -25.96 -0.32 5.59
C GLU A 158 -25.24 0.53 4.53
N ARG A 159 -24.51 1.57 4.94
CA ARG A 159 -23.71 2.39 4.02
C ARG A 159 -22.58 1.61 3.36
N VAL A 160 -21.98 0.66 4.07
CA VAL A 160 -21.00 -0.26 3.45
C VAL A 160 -21.67 -1.15 2.41
N ARG A 161 -22.87 -1.69 2.67
CA ARG A 161 -23.60 -2.51 1.71
C ARG A 161 -24.00 -1.71 0.46
N GLU A 162 -24.48 -0.48 0.64
CA GLU A 162 -24.78 0.45 -0.46
C GLU A 162 -23.53 0.76 -1.29
N TYR A 163 -22.38 1.00 -0.65
CA TYR A 163 -21.11 1.19 -1.35
C TYR A 163 -20.73 -0.01 -2.20
N GLU A 164 -20.91 -1.23 -1.67
CA GLU A 164 -20.55 -2.45 -2.39
C GLU A 164 -21.41 -2.65 -3.63
N GLN A 165 -22.71 -2.33 -3.56
CA GLN A 165 -23.61 -2.33 -4.72
C GLN A 165 -23.20 -1.27 -5.73
N TRP A 166 -23.05 -0.01 -5.30
CA TRP A 166 -22.62 1.10 -6.15
C TRP A 166 -21.27 0.82 -6.84
N ARG A 167 -20.29 0.28 -6.11
CA ARG A 167 -18.98 -0.09 -6.69
C ARG A 167 -19.13 -1.13 -7.80
N ASN A 168 -19.98 -2.13 -7.60
CA ASN A 168 -20.20 -3.18 -8.61
C ASN A 168 -20.86 -2.61 -9.87
N GLU A 169 -21.81 -1.68 -9.73
CA GLU A 169 -22.42 -0.94 -10.84
C GLU A 169 -21.38 -0.11 -11.59
N GLN A 170 -20.55 0.65 -10.87
CA GLN A 170 -19.46 1.45 -11.47
C GLN A 170 -18.42 0.59 -12.22
N MET A 171 -18.22 -0.66 -11.81
CA MET A 171 -17.33 -1.59 -12.49
C MET A 171 -18.01 -2.39 -13.61
N GLY A 172 -19.35 -2.34 -13.72
CA GLY A 172 -20.14 -3.18 -14.62
C GLY A 172 -20.05 -4.68 -14.33
N ARG A 173 -19.48 -5.08 -13.19
CA ARG A 173 -19.27 -6.48 -12.80
C ARG A 173 -18.99 -6.61 -11.30
N VAL A 174 -19.24 -7.80 -10.76
CA VAL A 174 -18.81 -8.15 -9.40
C VAL A 174 -17.29 -8.40 -9.38
N PRO A 175 -16.51 -7.67 -8.56
CA PRO A 175 -15.07 -7.86 -8.49
C PRO A 175 -14.68 -9.22 -7.88
N ILE A 176 -13.53 -9.75 -8.30
CA ILE A 176 -12.94 -10.94 -7.70
C ILE A 176 -12.37 -10.63 -6.31
N SER A 177 -12.14 -11.68 -5.52
CA SER A 177 -11.70 -11.53 -4.12
C SER A 177 -10.41 -10.69 -3.96
N SER A 178 -9.44 -10.79 -4.89
CA SER A 178 -8.22 -9.96 -4.81
C SER A 178 -8.50 -8.47 -5.00
N THR A 179 -9.41 -8.11 -5.90
CA THR A 179 -9.85 -6.72 -6.09
C THR A 179 -10.61 -6.21 -4.86
N LEU A 180 -11.51 -7.03 -4.31
CA LEU A 180 -12.22 -6.70 -3.06
C LEU A 180 -11.24 -6.50 -1.90
N ALA A 181 -10.20 -7.33 -1.81
CA ALA A 181 -9.16 -7.19 -0.80
C ALA A 181 -8.39 -5.87 -0.94
N THR A 182 -8.05 -5.44 -2.16
CA THR A 182 -7.43 -4.11 -2.38
C THR A 182 -8.35 -2.98 -1.92
N HIS A 183 -9.64 -3.04 -2.26
CA HIS A 183 -10.62 -2.04 -1.80
C HIS A 183 -10.76 -2.00 -0.29
N ALA A 184 -10.90 -3.16 0.35
CA ALA A 184 -11.00 -3.25 1.79
C ALA A 184 -9.75 -2.75 2.49
N SER A 185 -8.56 -3.07 1.97
CA SER A 185 -7.30 -2.59 2.56
C SER A 185 -7.09 -1.09 2.36
N ALA A 186 -7.47 -0.53 1.20
CA ALA A 186 -7.42 0.91 0.97
C ALA A 186 -8.38 1.66 1.92
N TYR A 187 -9.59 1.13 2.13
CA TYR A 187 -10.55 1.67 3.10
C TYR A 187 -10.02 1.59 4.54
N SER A 188 -9.52 0.42 4.95
CA SER A 188 -8.89 0.27 6.28
C SER A 188 -7.74 1.25 6.47
N ARG A 189 -6.88 1.45 5.46
CA ARG A 189 -5.76 2.39 5.55
C ARG A 189 -6.21 3.83 5.85
N VAL A 190 -7.35 4.28 5.29
CA VAL A 190 -7.91 5.61 5.59
C VAL A 190 -8.43 5.68 7.03
N VAL A 191 -9.10 4.63 7.49
CA VAL A 191 -9.62 4.53 8.87
C VAL A 191 -8.48 4.48 9.88
N ASP A 192 -7.49 3.61 9.66
CA ASP A 192 -6.31 3.45 10.50
C ASP A 192 -5.51 4.76 10.58
N TYR A 193 -5.37 5.48 9.45
CA TYR A 193 -4.75 6.80 9.44
C TYR A 193 -5.53 7.82 10.30
N ALA A 194 -6.86 7.77 10.32
CA ALA A 194 -7.66 8.63 11.20
C ALA A 194 -7.39 8.34 12.68
N ILE A 195 -7.19 7.07 13.04
CA ILE A 195 -6.86 6.64 14.40
C ILE A 195 -5.46 7.10 14.78
N GLU A 196 -4.47 6.89 13.90
CA GLU A 196 -3.08 7.34 14.07
C GLU A 196 -2.98 8.86 14.32
N GLN A 197 -3.84 9.66 13.68
CA GLN A 197 -3.89 11.11 13.86
C GLN A 197 -4.76 11.58 15.04
N GLY A 198 -5.35 10.65 15.81
CA GLY A 198 -6.26 10.97 16.93
C GLY A 198 -7.60 11.58 16.51
N TRP A 199 -8.00 11.44 15.24
CA TRP A 199 -9.28 11.96 14.72
C TRP A 199 -10.42 10.96 14.83
N LEU A 200 -10.10 9.70 15.10
CA LEU A 200 -11.02 8.61 15.38
C LEU A 200 -10.46 7.83 16.58
N SER A 201 -11.32 7.46 17.54
CA SER A 201 -10.91 6.52 18.59
C SER A 201 -10.94 5.09 18.05
N ASP A 202 -9.96 4.30 18.43
CA ASP A 202 -9.88 2.85 18.20
C ASP A 202 -11.08 2.07 18.76
N ARG A 203 -11.78 2.62 19.75
CA ARG A 203 -13.00 2.05 20.33
C ARG A 203 -14.22 2.17 19.43
N VAL A 204 -14.21 3.07 18.45
CA VAL A 204 -15.31 3.23 17.50
C VAL A 204 -15.19 2.14 16.43
N ALA A 205 -16.04 1.13 16.53
CA ALA A 205 -16.08 0.04 15.56
C ALA A 205 -16.66 0.50 14.21
N ILE A 206 -15.79 0.98 13.32
CA ILE A 206 -16.17 1.28 11.94
C ILE A 206 -16.33 -0.03 11.15
N PRO A 207 -17.47 -0.25 10.46
CA PRO A 207 -17.69 -1.40 9.62
C PRO A 207 -16.62 -1.56 8.53
N LYS A 208 -16.15 -2.79 8.33
CA LYS A 208 -15.14 -3.14 7.33
C LYS A 208 -15.79 -3.57 6.02
N LEU A 209 -15.14 -3.27 4.90
CA LEU A 209 -15.58 -3.76 3.59
C LEU A 209 -15.37 -5.27 3.45
N ASN A 210 -16.27 -5.93 2.71
CA ASN A 210 -16.16 -7.34 2.43
C ASN A 210 -14.95 -7.65 1.52
N ARG A 211 -14.22 -8.72 1.87
CA ARG A 211 -13.08 -9.25 1.09
C ARG A 211 -13.42 -10.54 0.35
N LYS A 212 -14.52 -11.19 0.73
CA LYS A 212 -14.97 -12.47 0.18
C LYS A 212 -15.66 -12.22 -1.16
N GLY A 213 -15.15 -12.87 -2.20
CA GLY A 213 -15.74 -12.86 -3.53
C GLY A 213 -15.32 -14.10 -4.29
N LYS A 214 -15.71 -14.17 -5.56
CA LYS A 214 -15.30 -15.26 -6.45
C LYS A 214 -13.77 -15.35 -6.47
N LYS A 215 -13.24 -16.55 -6.22
CA LYS A 215 -11.79 -16.81 -6.32
C LYS A 215 -11.35 -16.62 -7.77
N GLY A 216 -10.12 -16.15 -7.96
CA GLY A 216 -9.51 -16.12 -9.28
C GLY A 216 -9.37 -17.54 -9.84
N SER A 217 -9.43 -17.67 -11.16
CA SER A 217 -9.15 -18.95 -11.82
C SER A 217 -7.64 -19.20 -11.91
N ALA A 218 -7.25 -20.47 -12.06
CA ALA A 218 -5.91 -20.81 -12.50
C ALA A 218 -5.56 -20.08 -13.81
N ARG A 219 -4.29 -19.73 -13.96
CA ARG A 219 -3.78 -19.07 -15.16
C ARG A 219 -3.62 -20.10 -16.28
N PRO A 220 -3.93 -19.77 -17.53
CA PRO A 220 -3.74 -20.71 -18.63
C PRO A 220 -2.25 -20.99 -18.83
N GLY A 221 -1.90 -22.26 -19.05
CA GLY A 221 -0.57 -22.74 -19.39
C GLY A 221 -0.49 -23.22 -20.84
N PHE A 222 0.67 -23.71 -21.21
CA PHE A 222 0.92 -24.43 -22.46
C PHE A 222 1.12 -25.92 -22.14
N SER A 223 0.57 -26.79 -22.99
CA SER A 223 0.94 -28.21 -22.99
C SER A 223 2.37 -28.40 -23.51
N ARG A 224 2.92 -29.61 -23.36
CA ARG A 224 4.26 -29.93 -23.91
C ARG A 224 4.27 -29.75 -25.43
N GLU A 225 3.25 -30.23 -26.09
CA GLU A 225 3.09 -30.19 -27.55
C GLU A 225 2.98 -28.75 -28.05
N GLU A 226 2.24 -27.90 -27.34
CA GLU A 226 2.15 -26.47 -27.64
C GLU A 226 3.49 -25.76 -27.45
N LEU A 227 4.23 -26.08 -26.37
CA LEU A 227 5.57 -25.51 -26.16
C LEU A 227 6.55 -25.92 -27.27
N VAL A 228 6.54 -27.18 -27.69
CA VAL A 228 7.37 -27.66 -28.81
C VAL A 228 7.04 -26.90 -30.08
N LYS A 229 5.75 -26.76 -30.41
CA LYS A 229 5.29 -25.98 -31.58
C LYS A 229 5.71 -24.50 -31.47
N LEU A 230 5.55 -23.87 -30.31
CA LEU A 230 5.93 -22.49 -30.09
C LEU A 230 7.44 -22.29 -30.25
N MET A 231 8.25 -23.18 -29.66
CA MET A 231 9.72 -23.14 -29.78
C MET A 231 10.19 -23.35 -31.23
N ALA A 232 9.50 -24.18 -32.01
CA ALA A 232 9.80 -24.36 -33.43
C ALA A 232 9.37 -23.16 -34.29
N PHE A 233 8.30 -22.45 -33.91
CA PHE A 233 7.75 -21.31 -34.65
C PHE A 233 8.54 -20.00 -34.45
N MET A 234 9.00 -19.74 -33.23
CA MET A 234 9.64 -18.47 -32.86
C MET A 234 10.89 -18.09 -33.70
N PRO A 235 11.79 -19.01 -34.13
CA PRO A 235 12.97 -18.67 -34.91
C PRO A 235 12.68 -17.99 -36.25
N ASP A 236 11.64 -18.43 -36.95
CA ASP A 236 11.24 -17.85 -38.24
C ASP A 236 10.45 -16.57 -38.03
N TRP A 237 9.50 -16.61 -37.10
CA TRP A 237 8.68 -15.46 -36.76
C TRP A 237 9.51 -14.25 -36.28
N SER A 238 10.60 -14.51 -35.53
CA SER A 238 11.42 -13.46 -34.95
C SER A 238 12.29 -12.71 -35.98
N ARG A 239 12.56 -13.34 -37.12
CA ARG A 239 13.28 -12.73 -38.26
C ARG A 239 12.37 -11.82 -39.11
N GLY A 240 11.05 -11.92 -38.94
CA GLY A 240 10.08 -11.07 -39.62
C GLY A 240 10.00 -9.65 -39.05
N GLY A 241 9.11 -8.84 -39.65
CA GLY A 241 8.86 -7.45 -39.27
C GLY A 241 9.41 -6.46 -40.29
N GLU A 242 8.63 -5.43 -40.62
CA GLU A 242 8.99 -4.48 -41.69
C GLU A 242 10.12 -3.53 -41.27
N ARG A 243 10.00 -2.96 -40.07
CA ARG A 243 10.91 -1.94 -39.54
C ARG A 243 12.02 -2.55 -38.69
N LYS A 244 13.21 -1.95 -38.69
CA LYS A 244 14.36 -2.37 -37.88
C LYS A 244 13.99 -2.56 -36.40
N ASN A 245 13.32 -1.58 -35.80
CA ASN A 245 12.90 -1.66 -34.39
C ASN A 245 11.94 -2.82 -34.13
N HIS A 246 11.07 -3.17 -35.08
CA HIS A 246 10.16 -4.31 -34.93
C HIS A 246 10.94 -5.63 -34.98
N ARG A 247 11.88 -5.77 -35.92
CA ARG A 247 12.76 -6.95 -36.01
C ARG A 247 13.56 -7.15 -34.72
N GLU A 248 14.21 -6.08 -34.23
CA GLU A 248 14.96 -6.14 -32.97
C GLU A 248 14.06 -6.53 -31.78
N MET A 249 12.84 -6.00 -31.71
CA MET A 249 11.90 -6.35 -30.65
C MET A 249 11.46 -7.80 -30.71
N ARG A 250 11.21 -8.35 -31.92
CA ARG A 250 10.81 -9.74 -32.11
C ARG A 250 11.95 -10.71 -31.77
N LEU A 251 13.18 -10.39 -32.18
CA LEU A 251 14.38 -11.12 -31.79
C LEU A 251 14.56 -11.14 -30.27
N LEU A 252 14.43 -9.98 -29.62
CA LEU A 252 14.51 -9.88 -28.16
C LEU A 252 13.38 -10.64 -27.46
N LEU A 253 12.16 -10.60 -28.01
CA LEU A 253 11.01 -11.31 -27.45
C LEU A 253 11.23 -12.83 -27.47
N ARG A 254 11.75 -13.39 -28.57
CA ARG A 254 12.08 -14.82 -28.66
C ARG A 254 13.00 -15.21 -27.51
N ASP A 255 14.10 -14.48 -27.34
CA ASP A 255 15.08 -14.77 -26.29
C ASP A 255 14.46 -14.63 -24.89
N TYR A 256 13.60 -13.62 -24.70
CA TYR A 256 12.89 -13.42 -23.45
C TYR A 256 11.95 -14.59 -23.12
N VAL A 257 11.18 -15.09 -24.11
CA VAL A 257 10.29 -16.24 -23.93
C VAL A 257 11.10 -17.49 -23.58
N GLU A 258 12.18 -17.76 -24.31
CA GLU A 258 13.06 -18.90 -24.08
C GLU A 258 13.71 -18.83 -22.69
N VAL A 259 14.20 -17.67 -22.23
CA VAL A 259 14.75 -17.53 -20.87
C VAL A 259 13.70 -17.76 -19.79
N LEU A 260 12.46 -17.26 -19.97
CA LEU A 260 11.39 -17.50 -19.00
C LEU A 260 11.05 -19.00 -18.89
N LEU A 261 11.02 -19.73 -20.01
CA LEU A 261 10.83 -21.18 -20.05
C LEU A 261 12.07 -21.97 -19.57
N GLY A 262 13.26 -21.38 -19.66
CA GLY A 262 14.50 -22.01 -19.20
C GLY A 262 14.79 -21.82 -17.72
N THR A 263 14.14 -20.85 -17.06
CA THR A 263 14.48 -20.46 -15.67
C THR A 263 13.29 -20.47 -14.72
N GLY A 264 12.06 -20.33 -15.22
CA GLY A 264 10.88 -20.10 -14.38
C GLY A 264 10.87 -18.72 -13.72
N CYS A 265 11.72 -17.79 -14.14
CA CYS A 265 11.77 -16.41 -13.64
C CYS A 265 10.42 -15.70 -13.84
N ARG A 266 10.12 -14.71 -12.98
CA ARG A 266 8.88 -13.93 -13.13
C ARG A 266 9.04 -12.90 -14.25
N SER A 267 8.10 -12.91 -15.19
CA SER A 267 8.00 -11.87 -16.21
C SER A 267 7.77 -10.49 -15.58
N GLY A 268 8.35 -9.44 -16.17
CA GLY A 268 8.29 -8.06 -15.64
C GLY A 268 9.52 -7.72 -14.79
N ARG A 269 9.31 -7.03 -13.65
CA ARG A 269 10.37 -6.38 -12.85
C ARG A 269 11.61 -7.26 -12.60
N GLU A 270 11.40 -8.51 -12.22
CA GLU A 270 12.48 -9.44 -11.86
C GLU A 270 13.35 -9.78 -13.09
N SER A 271 12.74 -10.34 -14.15
CA SER A 271 13.45 -10.63 -15.40
C SER A 271 14.02 -9.39 -16.10
N MET A 272 13.27 -8.28 -16.17
CA MET A 272 13.65 -7.05 -16.90
C MET A 272 14.69 -6.19 -16.17
N ALA A 273 15.07 -6.55 -14.95
CA ALA A 273 16.15 -5.93 -14.18
C ALA A 273 17.44 -6.77 -14.19
N MET A 274 17.50 -7.83 -15.00
CA MET A 274 18.69 -8.66 -15.14
C MET A 274 19.79 -7.91 -15.90
N GLN A 275 21.01 -7.94 -15.37
CA GLN A 275 22.22 -7.36 -15.94
C GLN A 275 23.27 -8.45 -16.11
N TRP A 276 24.22 -8.26 -17.02
CA TRP A 276 25.27 -9.27 -17.28
C TRP A 276 26.11 -9.59 -16.04
N ARG A 277 26.36 -8.60 -15.16
CA ARG A 277 27.01 -8.81 -13.86
C ARG A 277 26.31 -9.83 -12.93
N HIS A 278 25.02 -10.08 -13.14
CA HIS A 278 24.23 -11.02 -12.33
C HIS A 278 24.37 -12.47 -12.79
N LEU A 279 25.04 -12.73 -13.91
CA LEU A 279 25.25 -14.08 -14.44
C LEU A 279 26.59 -14.61 -13.94
N GLU A 280 26.57 -15.88 -13.53
CA GLU A 280 27.75 -16.58 -13.04
C GLU A 280 27.70 -18.06 -13.39
N TRP A 281 28.88 -18.63 -13.56
CA TRP A 281 29.02 -20.06 -13.63
C TRP A 281 29.09 -20.66 -12.23
N HIS A 282 28.30 -21.70 -12.02
CA HIS A 282 28.33 -22.52 -10.82
C HIS A 282 28.78 -23.93 -11.21
N VAL A 283 29.85 -24.40 -10.59
CA VAL A 283 30.30 -25.79 -10.74
C VAL A 283 29.87 -26.54 -9.49
N ASP A 284 29.11 -27.62 -9.69
CA ASP A 284 28.79 -28.53 -8.60
C ASP A 284 30.04 -29.32 -8.21
N ALA A 285 30.48 -29.14 -6.97
CA ALA A 285 31.70 -29.76 -6.46
C ALA A 285 31.65 -31.30 -6.46
N LYS A 286 30.46 -31.92 -6.46
CA LYS A 286 30.30 -33.38 -6.45
C LYS A 286 30.32 -33.97 -7.85
N THR A 287 29.60 -33.35 -8.78
CA THR A 287 29.42 -33.88 -10.14
C THR A 287 30.41 -33.30 -11.14
N GLY A 288 31.08 -32.18 -10.80
CA GLY A 288 31.87 -31.39 -11.73
C GLY A 288 31.04 -30.67 -12.80
N GLN A 289 29.71 -30.81 -12.76
CA GLN A 289 28.83 -30.24 -13.76
C GLN A 289 28.74 -28.73 -13.59
N ARG A 290 28.86 -28.02 -14.72
CA ARG A 290 28.73 -26.57 -14.79
C ARG A 290 27.28 -26.18 -15.09
N TYR A 291 26.79 -25.18 -14.37
CA TYR A 291 25.46 -24.61 -14.48
C TYR A 291 25.53 -23.09 -14.58
N LEU A 292 24.66 -22.50 -15.39
CA LEU A 292 24.49 -21.05 -15.42
C LEU A 292 23.56 -20.63 -14.27
N ARG A 293 24.10 -19.89 -13.30
CA ARG A 293 23.32 -19.27 -12.23
C ARG A 293 23.08 -17.79 -12.50
N ILE A 294 21.90 -17.32 -12.13
CA ILE A 294 21.47 -15.94 -12.42
C ILE A 294 20.86 -15.33 -11.16
N TRP A 295 21.43 -14.21 -10.70
CA TRP A 295 20.87 -13.46 -9.59
C TRP A 295 19.69 -12.61 -10.08
N VAL A 296 18.54 -12.80 -9.45
CA VAL A 296 17.33 -12.02 -9.71
C VAL A 296 16.77 -11.47 -8.42
N SER A 297 16.20 -10.27 -8.47
CA SER A 297 15.57 -9.64 -7.31
C SER A 297 14.21 -9.06 -7.66
N GLY A 298 13.23 -9.34 -6.82
CA GLY A 298 11.83 -8.96 -7.01
C GLY A 298 11.18 -8.46 -5.74
N LYS A 299 9.84 -8.52 -5.70
CA LYS A 299 9.04 -8.06 -4.55
C LYS A 299 9.36 -8.83 -3.24
N THR A 300 9.82 -10.07 -3.36
CA THR A 300 10.03 -11.01 -2.25
C THR A 300 11.50 -11.22 -1.91
N GLY A 301 12.40 -10.33 -2.37
CA GLY A 301 13.84 -10.45 -2.16
C GLY A 301 14.59 -11.04 -3.37
N GLY A 302 15.90 -11.21 -3.19
CA GLY A 302 16.82 -11.74 -4.19
C GLY A 302 17.02 -13.26 -4.07
N ARG A 303 17.29 -13.92 -5.20
CA ARG A 303 17.67 -15.34 -5.23
C ARG A 303 18.51 -15.68 -6.46
N TRP A 304 19.25 -16.78 -6.36
CA TRP A 304 19.89 -17.43 -7.50
C TRP A 304 18.89 -18.36 -8.19
N LEU A 305 18.80 -18.23 -9.51
CA LEU A 305 18.16 -19.20 -10.40
C LEU A 305 19.22 -20.07 -11.04
N ILE A 306 18.91 -21.33 -11.32
CA ILE A 306 19.67 -22.14 -12.26
C ILE A 306 18.93 -22.18 -13.59
N ALA A 307 19.59 -21.78 -14.68
CA ALA A 307 19.02 -21.92 -16.02
C ALA A 307 19.14 -23.37 -16.50
N LYS A 308 18.13 -23.88 -17.20
CA LYS A 308 18.23 -25.16 -17.93
C LYS A 308 19.39 -25.06 -18.93
N ASN A 309 20.12 -26.17 -19.14
CA ASN A 309 21.33 -26.17 -19.97
C ASN A 309 21.09 -25.65 -21.39
N TRP A 310 19.96 -26.00 -22.02
CA TRP A 310 19.61 -25.50 -23.36
C TRP A 310 19.44 -23.97 -23.40
N ALA A 311 19.12 -23.33 -22.29
CA ALA A 311 18.94 -21.88 -22.23
C ALA A 311 20.28 -21.12 -22.31
N ILE A 312 21.42 -21.80 -22.15
CA ILE A 312 22.77 -21.22 -22.29
C ILE A 312 22.93 -20.59 -23.68
N GLU A 313 22.48 -21.27 -24.74
CA GLU A 313 22.58 -20.77 -26.12
C GLU A 313 21.82 -19.45 -26.33
N VAL A 314 20.76 -19.23 -25.56
CA VAL A 314 19.96 -18.00 -25.60
C VAL A 314 20.75 -16.82 -25.04
N PHE A 315 21.45 -17.03 -23.92
CA PHE A 315 22.33 -16.02 -23.35
C PHE A 315 23.55 -15.76 -24.24
N THR A 316 24.15 -16.79 -24.85
CA THR A 316 25.21 -16.61 -25.84
C THR A 316 24.73 -15.72 -27.00
N ARG A 317 23.56 -16.00 -27.56
CA ARG A 317 22.97 -15.20 -28.64
C ARG A 317 22.71 -13.75 -28.23
N LEU A 318 22.23 -13.53 -27.01
CA LEU A 318 22.04 -12.18 -26.45
C LEU A 318 23.35 -11.43 -26.29
N ALA A 319 24.38 -12.08 -25.72
CA ALA A 319 25.70 -11.49 -25.48
C ALA A 319 26.35 -11.03 -26.79
N VAL A 320 26.36 -11.92 -27.79
CA VAL A 320 26.94 -11.65 -29.12
C VAL A 320 26.18 -10.52 -29.81
N ARG A 321 24.84 -10.57 -29.82
CA ARG A 321 24.02 -9.54 -30.49
C ARG A 321 24.17 -8.14 -29.87
N GLN A 322 24.47 -8.07 -28.58
CA GLN A 322 24.69 -6.81 -27.86
C GLN A 322 26.17 -6.38 -27.85
N GLY A 323 27.09 -7.21 -28.35
CA GLY A 323 28.52 -6.91 -28.33
C GLY A 323 29.15 -6.94 -26.93
N ILE A 324 28.55 -7.66 -25.99
CA ILE A 324 29.06 -7.76 -24.60
C ILE A 324 30.26 -8.72 -24.52
N GLY A 325 30.27 -9.75 -25.36
CA GLY A 325 31.36 -10.71 -25.51
C GLY A 325 31.18 -11.53 -26.78
N ALA A 326 32.26 -12.16 -27.27
CA ALA A 326 32.18 -13.06 -28.43
C ALA A 326 31.44 -14.38 -28.09
N ASP A 327 31.35 -14.71 -26.81
CA ASP A 327 30.64 -15.84 -26.26
C ASP A 327 30.07 -15.49 -24.86
N LEU A 328 29.42 -16.46 -24.21
CA LEU A 328 28.85 -16.26 -22.89
C LEU A 328 29.91 -16.19 -21.77
N ASP A 329 31.05 -16.87 -21.93
CA ASP A 329 32.11 -16.87 -20.93
C ASP A 329 32.73 -15.47 -20.81
N GLN A 330 33.06 -14.85 -21.94
CA GLN A 330 33.54 -13.47 -21.98
C GLN A 330 32.51 -12.48 -21.47
N ALA A 331 31.23 -12.68 -21.80
CA ALA A 331 30.17 -11.79 -21.33
C ALA A 331 29.95 -11.84 -19.81
N ILE A 332 30.13 -13.01 -19.20
CA ILE A 332 30.07 -13.20 -17.75
C ILE A 332 31.30 -12.58 -17.07
N GLU A 333 32.48 -12.77 -17.66
CA GLU A 333 33.74 -12.19 -17.15
C GLU A 333 33.74 -10.66 -17.21
N ALA A 334 33.12 -10.08 -18.26
CA ALA A 334 33.00 -8.64 -18.41
C ALA A 334 32.24 -7.95 -17.27
N LYS A 335 31.43 -8.68 -16.50
CA LYS A 335 30.62 -8.18 -15.37
C LYS A 335 29.91 -6.86 -15.66
N SER A 336 29.42 -6.72 -16.89
CA SER A 336 28.82 -5.47 -17.37
C SER A 336 27.51 -5.14 -16.64
N GLU A 337 27.30 -3.86 -16.35
CA GLU A 337 26.01 -3.34 -15.86
C GLU A 337 24.95 -3.21 -16.97
N ALA A 338 25.29 -3.53 -18.22
CA ALA A 338 24.33 -3.57 -19.32
C ALA A 338 23.20 -4.57 -19.03
N TRP A 339 21.99 -4.23 -19.48
CA TRP A 339 20.81 -5.05 -19.30
C TRP A 339 20.85 -6.27 -20.23
N VAL A 340 20.54 -7.44 -19.69
CA VAL A 340 20.44 -8.68 -20.49
C VAL A 340 19.33 -8.56 -21.52
N PHE A 341 18.18 -7.99 -21.13
CA PHE A 341 17.05 -7.78 -22.05
C PHE A 341 17.02 -6.35 -22.60
N ALA A 342 17.93 -6.08 -23.52
CA ALA A 342 17.98 -4.85 -24.29
C ALA A 342 18.17 -5.14 -25.79
N THR A 343 17.81 -4.16 -26.61
CA THR A 343 18.19 -4.10 -28.03
C THR A 343 19.71 -4.04 -28.18
N SER A 344 20.23 -4.22 -29.40
CA SER A 344 21.67 -4.08 -29.67
C SER A 344 22.22 -2.70 -29.30
N GLY A 345 21.37 -1.66 -29.32
CA GLY A 345 21.72 -0.31 -28.84
C GLY A 345 21.63 -0.12 -27.32
N GLY A 346 21.44 -1.18 -26.52
CA GLY A 346 21.33 -1.09 -25.06
C GLY A 346 20.00 -0.54 -24.54
N VAL A 347 19.03 -0.28 -25.43
CA VAL A 347 17.71 0.24 -25.03
C VAL A 347 16.81 -0.89 -24.54
N ARG A 348 16.32 -0.75 -23.31
CA ARG A 348 15.38 -1.69 -22.69
C ARG A 348 13.95 -1.41 -23.17
N PRO A 349 13.16 -2.44 -23.54
CA PRO A 349 11.76 -2.23 -23.87
C PRO A 349 10.94 -1.85 -22.63
N ASN A 350 9.98 -0.94 -22.81
CA ASN A 350 9.01 -0.58 -21.76
C ASN A 350 8.10 -1.77 -21.40
N SER A 351 7.72 -2.56 -22.40
CA SER A 351 6.84 -3.71 -22.26
C SER A 351 7.05 -4.68 -23.43
N LEU A 352 6.97 -5.98 -23.14
CA LEU A 352 6.95 -7.05 -24.13
C LEU A 352 5.56 -7.71 -24.24
N HIS A 353 4.56 -7.21 -23.51
CA HIS A 353 3.23 -7.83 -23.44
C HIS A 353 2.53 -7.83 -24.80
N THR A 354 2.44 -6.68 -25.47
CA THR A 354 1.75 -6.57 -26.76
C THR A 354 2.43 -7.40 -27.85
N SER A 355 3.77 -7.41 -27.89
CA SER A 355 4.52 -8.23 -28.84
C SER A 355 4.33 -9.72 -28.58
N PHE A 356 4.23 -10.14 -27.32
CA PHE A 356 3.91 -11.51 -26.95
C PHE A 356 2.48 -11.91 -27.34
N GLU A 357 1.51 -11.02 -27.15
CA GLU A 357 0.14 -11.27 -27.63
C GLU A 357 0.07 -11.43 -29.14
N LEU A 358 0.86 -10.66 -29.90
CA LEU A 358 0.98 -10.79 -31.35
C LEU A 358 1.64 -12.12 -31.74
N LEU A 359 2.77 -12.49 -31.09
CA LEU A 359 3.41 -13.79 -31.30
C LEU A 359 2.42 -14.94 -31.13
N LEU A 360 1.63 -14.91 -30.05
CA LEU A 360 0.67 -15.97 -29.79
C LEU A 360 -0.53 -15.94 -30.74
N ALA A 361 -0.93 -14.78 -31.25
CA ALA A 361 -1.95 -14.69 -32.28
C ALA A 361 -1.45 -15.31 -33.59
N ASP A 362 -0.24 -14.96 -34.01
CA ASP A 362 0.38 -15.47 -35.24
C ASP A 362 0.69 -16.98 -35.15
N ALA A 363 0.92 -17.50 -33.94
CA ALA A 363 1.13 -18.93 -33.68
C ALA A 363 -0.18 -19.72 -33.43
N ASP A 364 -1.35 -19.08 -33.48
CA ASP A 364 -2.65 -19.65 -33.12
C ASP A 364 -2.71 -20.28 -31.71
N MET A 365 -2.09 -19.61 -30.73
CA MET A 365 -1.96 -20.06 -29.34
C MET A 365 -2.37 -19.01 -28.31
N ARG A 366 -3.01 -17.91 -28.74
CA ARG A 366 -3.38 -16.81 -27.84
C ARG A 366 -4.40 -17.22 -26.79
N VAL A 367 -5.38 -18.04 -27.17
CA VAL A 367 -6.43 -18.52 -26.27
C VAL A 367 -6.10 -19.96 -25.90
N ASP A 368 -6.13 -20.26 -24.59
CA ASP A 368 -6.04 -21.63 -24.14
C ASP A 368 -7.34 -22.38 -24.48
N PRO A 369 -7.28 -23.47 -25.26
CA PRO A 369 -8.47 -24.20 -25.70
C PRO A 369 -9.23 -24.83 -24.53
N THR A 370 -8.55 -25.14 -23.41
CA THR A 370 -9.18 -25.79 -22.27
C THR A 370 -9.96 -24.81 -21.41
N THR A 371 -9.40 -23.61 -21.19
CA THR A 371 -10.00 -22.63 -20.26
C THR A 371 -10.69 -21.46 -20.95
N GLY A 372 -10.54 -21.31 -22.28
CA GLY A 372 -11.04 -20.18 -23.06
C GLY A 372 -10.39 -18.84 -22.68
N LYS A 373 -9.26 -18.85 -21.96
CA LYS A 373 -8.60 -17.64 -21.48
C LYS A 373 -7.40 -17.26 -22.32
N ASN A 374 -7.19 -15.95 -22.46
CA ASN A 374 -5.98 -15.42 -23.09
C ASN A 374 -4.74 -15.76 -22.25
N ARG A 375 -3.73 -16.30 -22.93
CA ARG A 375 -2.39 -16.50 -22.39
C ARG A 375 -1.65 -15.17 -22.30
N SER A 376 -0.72 -15.11 -21.37
CA SER A 376 0.13 -13.93 -21.12
C SER A 376 1.57 -14.37 -20.85
N LEU A 377 2.53 -13.46 -20.76
CA LEU A 377 3.91 -13.82 -20.41
C LEU A 377 4.02 -14.65 -19.11
N TYR A 378 3.08 -14.47 -18.18
CA TYR A 378 3.05 -15.27 -16.97
C TYR A 378 2.67 -16.73 -17.21
N SER A 379 1.95 -17.04 -18.30
CA SER A 379 1.64 -18.40 -18.72
C SER A 379 2.90 -19.23 -18.95
N LEU A 380 4.01 -18.61 -19.39
CA LEU A 380 5.30 -19.29 -19.54
C LEU A 380 5.82 -19.82 -18.21
N ARG A 381 5.75 -19.01 -17.16
CA ARG A 381 6.15 -19.41 -15.81
C ARG A 381 5.25 -20.50 -15.22
N HIS A 382 3.95 -20.47 -15.53
CA HIS A 382 3.03 -21.54 -15.15
C HIS A 382 3.37 -22.86 -15.88
N SER A 383 3.74 -22.77 -17.15
CA SER A 383 4.12 -23.91 -17.97
C SER A 383 5.45 -24.51 -17.51
N TYR A 384 6.44 -23.68 -17.17
CA TYR A 384 7.69 -24.12 -16.55
C TYR A 384 7.44 -24.98 -15.31
N ALA A 385 6.63 -24.47 -14.38
CA ALA A 385 6.32 -25.19 -13.14
C ALA A 385 5.63 -26.54 -13.41
N THR A 386 4.67 -26.53 -14.33
CA THR A 386 3.92 -27.74 -14.69
C THR A 386 4.84 -28.79 -15.30
N MET A 387 5.67 -28.40 -16.28
CA MET A 387 6.63 -29.31 -16.92
C MET A 387 7.67 -29.83 -15.93
N SER A 388 8.25 -28.97 -15.09
CA SER A 388 9.23 -29.37 -14.08
C SER A 388 8.68 -30.37 -13.05
N LEU A 389 7.40 -30.25 -12.70
CA LEU A 389 6.74 -31.24 -11.86
C LEU A 389 6.49 -32.53 -12.65
N MET A 390 5.90 -32.42 -13.85
CA MET A 390 5.57 -33.57 -14.72
C MET A 390 6.79 -34.43 -15.07
N ASP A 391 7.92 -33.80 -15.35
CA ASP A 391 9.18 -34.48 -15.67
C ASP A 391 9.77 -35.22 -14.45
N GLY A 392 9.23 -35.02 -13.24
CA GLY A 392 9.73 -35.61 -11.99
C GLY A 392 11.13 -35.13 -11.58
N GLN A 393 11.70 -34.16 -12.30
CA GLN A 393 13.07 -33.69 -12.12
C GLN A 393 13.26 -32.83 -10.87
N MET A 394 12.18 -32.24 -10.32
CA MET A 394 12.25 -31.34 -9.17
C MET A 394 11.14 -31.63 -8.18
N ASP A 395 11.50 -31.74 -6.90
CA ASP A 395 10.52 -31.72 -5.82
C ASP A 395 9.91 -30.32 -5.64
N MET A 396 8.76 -30.27 -4.96
CA MET A 396 7.99 -29.04 -4.77
C MET A 396 8.78 -27.94 -4.05
N HIS A 397 9.64 -28.31 -3.10
CA HIS A 397 10.42 -27.36 -2.32
C HIS A 397 11.58 -26.79 -3.13
N THR A 398 12.27 -27.60 -3.92
CA THR A 398 13.28 -27.12 -4.88
C THR A 398 12.66 -26.19 -5.92
N LEU A 399 11.51 -26.56 -6.48
CA LEU A 399 10.79 -25.71 -7.42
C LEU A 399 10.32 -24.40 -6.79
N ALA A 400 9.85 -24.43 -5.53
CA ALA A 400 9.47 -23.23 -4.77
C ALA A 400 10.65 -22.26 -4.61
N LYS A 401 11.84 -22.78 -4.29
CA LYS A 401 13.08 -21.98 -4.21
C LYS A 401 13.48 -21.40 -5.56
N GLN A 402 13.54 -22.23 -6.61
CA GLN A 402 13.86 -21.79 -7.98
C GLN A 402 12.90 -20.67 -8.43
N MET A 403 11.60 -20.84 -8.22
CA MET A 403 10.61 -19.86 -8.66
C MET A 403 10.48 -18.68 -7.69
N GLY A 404 10.94 -18.76 -6.44
CA GLY A 404 10.71 -17.72 -5.44
C GLY A 404 9.23 -17.57 -5.08
N THR A 405 8.57 -18.70 -4.84
CA THR A 405 7.17 -18.77 -4.39
C THR A 405 7.07 -19.66 -3.16
N SER A 406 5.99 -19.57 -2.39
CA SER A 406 5.74 -20.49 -1.28
C SER A 406 5.27 -21.86 -1.79
N ILE A 407 5.60 -22.92 -1.03
CA ILE A 407 5.11 -24.29 -1.29
C ILE A 407 3.58 -24.31 -1.35
N GLY A 408 2.91 -23.71 -0.36
CA GLY A 408 1.45 -23.64 -0.35
C GLY A 408 0.83 -22.96 -1.57
N MET A 409 1.55 -22.06 -2.24
CA MET A 409 1.06 -21.49 -3.51
C MET A 409 1.20 -22.49 -4.66
N LEU A 410 2.26 -23.29 -4.70
CA LEU A 410 2.40 -24.38 -5.67
C LEU A 410 1.35 -25.48 -5.41
N GLU A 411 1.14 -25.90 -4.17
CA GLU A 411 0.13 -26.90 -3.80
C GLU A 411 -1.28 -26.49 -4.21
N GLN A 412 -1.65 -25.23 -3.96
CA GLN A 412 -2.95 -24.68 -4.39
C GLN A 412 -3.16 -24.76 -5.91
N HIS A 413 -2.08 -24.71 -6.69
CA HIS A 413 -2.14 -24.71 -8.14
C HIS A 413 -1.93 -26.10 -8.77
N TYR A 414 -1.18 -26.99 -8.12
CA TYR A 414 -0.67 -28.22 -8.74
C TYR A 414 -0.98 -29.52 -7.98
N SER A 415 -1.59 -29.46 -6.79
CA SER A 415 -1.92 -30.65 -5.97
C SER A 415 -2.69 -31.73 -6.74
N LYS A 416 -3.61 -31.34 -7.63
CA LYS A 416 -4.38 -32.27 -8.47
C LYS A 416 -3.52 -33.03 -9.48
N MET A 417 -2.49 -32.37 -10.02
CA MET A 417 -1.56 -33.01 -10.96
C MET A 417 -0.61 -33.96 -10.23
N THR A 418 -0.20 -33.65 -9.01
CA THR A 418 0.66 -34.54 -8.21
C THR A 418 0.04 -35.92 -7.98
N ALA A 419 -1.27 -36.00 -7.71
CA ALA A 419 -1.96 -37.28 -7.54
C ALA A 419 -2.04 -38.10 -8.85
N THR A 420 -2.30 -37.42 -9.98
CA THR A 420 -2.40 -38.08 -11.30
C THR A 420 -1.02 -38.52 -11.81
N MET A 421 0.01 -37.71 -11.56
CA MET A 421 1.39 -38.00 -11.94
C MET A 421 2.07 -39.05 -11.06
N ALA A 422 1.61 -39.20 -9.81
CA ALA A 422 2.04 -40.27 -8.94
C ALA A 422 1.25 -41.57 -9.20
N ALA A 423 0.44 -41.67 -10.25
CA ALA A 423 -0.36 -42.86 -10.55
C ALA A 423 0.51 -44.13 -10.56
N ASP A 424 1.66 -44.13 -11.23
CA ASP A 424 2.58 -45.28 -11.25
C ASP A 424 3.28 -45.57 -9.90
N ARG A 425 3.27 -44.61 -8.97
CA ARG A 425 3.81 -44.77 -7.61
C ARG A 425 2.72 -45.07 -6.57
N LEU A 426 1.45 -44.86 -6.93
CA LEU A 426 0.27 -45.00 -6.07
C LEU A 426 -0.58 -46.22 -6.44
N ALA A 427 -0.47 -46.72 -7.67
CA ALA A 427 -0.93 -48.03 -8.12
C ALA A 427 0.13 -49.09 -7.80
#